data_AF-A0A3M0XWI4-F1
#
_entry.id   AF-A0A3M0XWI4-F1
#
_cell.length_a   1.000
_cell.length_b   1.000
_cell.length_c   1.000
_cell.angle_alpha   90.00
_cell.angle_beta   90.00
_cell.angle_gamma   90.00
#
_symmetry.space_group_name_H-M   'P 1'
#
loop_
_entity.id
_entity.type
_entity.pdbx_description
1 polymer ?
#
loop_
_entity_poly.entity_id
_entity_poly.type
_entity_poly.pdbx_seq_one_letter_code
_entity_poly.pdbx_strand_id
1 'polypeptide(L)'
;MSGITTGVGLFSGIDTASLIDQLIQIEARPRRLVEQRILELQTQQGAYLDINSRLLALKSAAAAFNRDRVFKAAKATSSDPTKVSASAGNTATPGVFNFTVSRLVSTQQRMSKGFVDQDVTGVGAASFTFESAKARLDSETTLDELNGGLGVSRGSIRITDSAGGVAVVDLSTAVTVNDVIDAINQAGAVKVNARIVGHHIEVDDQAGGAGSFIIEDVGQANTASDLKIAGTVAAGGTLGPAVGQELLFLSTSTALASLNDGAGVSFGEGGVAAPADFKIVVKDAGGATVATHNIVLGKISQLVPDPDNPGQNIEQVQETAVATVGDLINRINSQTGGDVVASIGADGRSLELTAAAGGNTLEIQEGTTGTTAADLNIAGATGATISTGRILAGINDKLASNLNGGSGVTAGQFTVTRRNGTAFTVTVNAGDSVREIVDAINTASGGDVTASLNQAGNGITIVDSTTGGNLVIADTTGTPAADLGIATAGDADGVVDSGDLEFRYISGATLLDDLNGGAGVGTGEITIVDSKGVSQTISITSEDKTVADVIRKINGAALVGINARINDTGDGILVEDTAGGGLAIRVEDKTGAVAQRLGIAGEAADPATSNVIDGSMEKVVTFDATDTLKQV
;
A
#
# COMPACT_ATOMS: atom_id res chain seq x y z
N MET A 1 -95.47 10.20 64.12
CA MET A 1 -95.47 9.04 65.02
C MET A 1 -94.68 7.93 64.35
N SER A 2 -93.75 7.33 65.12
CA SER A 2 -93.09 6.02 64.94
C SER A 2 -92.30 5.76 63.65
N GLY A 3 -90.97 5.81 63.78
CA GLY A 3 -90.04 5.03 62.97
C GLY A 3 -89.28 4.09 63.91
N ILE A 4 -89.48 2.78 63.76
CA ILE A 4 -88.90 1.75 64.62
C ILE A 4 -87.41 1.59 64.25
N THR A 5 -86.52 1.72 65.23
CA THR A 5 -85.10 1.35 65.09
C THR A 5 -84.94 -0.12 65.49
N THR A 6 -84.56 -0.97 64.53
CA THR A 6 -84.45 -2.43 64.68
C THR A 6 -83.03 -2.87 65.03
N GLY A 7 -82.44 -2.28 66.08
CA GLY A 7 -81.05 -2.52 66.46
C GLY A 7 -80.83 -3.19 67.82
N VAL A 8 -81.88 -3.35 68.63
CA VAL A 8 -81.77 -3.86 70.01
C VAL A 8 -82.83 -4.93 70.26
N GLY A 9 -82.40 -6.16 70.54
CA GLY A 9 -83.30 -7.24 70.93
C GLY A 9 -84.02 -6.89 72.23
N LEU A 10 -85.34 -6.66 72.16
CA LEU A 10 -86.17 -6.05 73.21
C LEU A 10 -86.27 -6.81 74.55
N PHE A 11 -85.58 -7.95 74.73
CA PHE A 11 -85.65 -8.72 76.00
C PHE A 11 -84.31 -9.21 76.57
N SER A 12 -83.18 -9.07 75.88
CA SER A 12 -81.92 -9.70 76.34
C SER A 12 -80.83 -8.73 76.79
N GLY A 13 -80.94 -7.42 76.54
CA GLY A 13 -79.89 -6.44 76.87
C GLY A 13 -78.57 -6.66 76.10
N ILE A 14 -78.57 -7.47 75.05
CA ILE A 14 -77.39 -7.76 74.22
C ILE A 14 -77.35 -6.73 73.08
N ASP A 15 -76.23 -6.00 73.00
CA ASP A 15 -75.91 -5.12 71.88
C ASP A 15 -75.56 -5.96 70.64
N THR A 16 -76.60 -6.30 69.88
CA THR A 16 -76.47 -7.12 68.68
C THR A 16 -75.65 -6.43 67.58
N ALA A 17 -75.61 -5.11 67.53
CA ALA A 17 -74.78 -4.38 66.58
C ALA A 17 -73.30 -4.58 66.91
N SER A 18 -72.90 -4.41 68.17
CA SER A 18 -71.52 -4.67 68.61
C SER A 18 -71.10 -6.12 68.43
N LEU A 19 -72.00 -7.10 68.62
CA LEU A 19 -71.69 -8.52 68.44
C LEU A 19 -71.52 -8.88 66.95
N ILE A 20 -72.39 -8.33 66.08
CA ILE A 20 -72.29 -8.48 64.63
C ILE A 20 -70.99 -7.85 64.12
N ASP A 21 -70.63 -6.66 64.60
CA ASP A 21 -69.37 -6.01 64.23
C ASP A 21 -68.15 -6.84 64.67
N GLN A 22 -68.17 -7.44 65.87
CA GLN A 22 -67.12 -8.33 66.34
C GLN A 22 -67.01 -9.62 65.52
N LEU A 23 -68.14 -10.21 65.10
CA LEU A 23 -68.17 -11.38 64.22
C LEU A 23 -67.67 -11.03 62.81
N ILE A 24 -68.10 -9.90 62.23
CA ILE A 24 -67.60 -9.39 60.94
C ILE A 24 -66.09 -9.14 61.02
N GLN A 25 -65.58 -8.61 62.14
CA GLN A 25 -64.15 -8.40 62.33
C GLN A 25 -63.33 -9.69 62.43
N ILE A 26 -63.92 -10.76 63.00
CA ILE A 26 -63.31 -12.10 63.06
C ILE A 26 -63.33 -12.76 61.68
N GLU A 27 -64.45 -12.67 60.96
CA GLU A 27 -64.61 -13.21 59.60
C GLU A 27 -63.73 -12.48 58.58
N ALA A 28 -63.42 -11.20 58.81
CA ALA A 28 -62.48 -10.41 58.01
C ALA A 28 -60.99 -10.68 58.31
N ARG A 29 -60.64 -11.48 59.33
CA ARG A 29 -59.21 -11.77 59.67
C ARG A 29 -58.41 -12.41 58.53
N PRO A 30 -58.92 -13.43 57.81
CA PRO A 30 -58.19 -14.03 56.69
C PRO A 30 -57.88 -13.01 55.59
N ARG A 31 -58.84 -12.11 55.30
CA ARG A 31 -58.64 -11.01 54.34
C ARG A 31 -57.53 -10.07 54.79
N ARG A 32 -57.53 -9.64 56.06
CA ARG A 32 -56.45 -8.78 56.61
C ARG A 32 -55.08 -9.45 56.58
N LEU A 33 -55.00 -10.76 56.85
CA LEU A 33 -53.75 -11.52 56.76
C LEU A 33 -53.24 -11.60 55.32
N VAL A 34 -54.13 -11.77 54.34
CA VAL A 34 -53.78 -11.75 52.91
C VAL A 34 -53.36 -10.34 52.47
N GLU A 35 -54.07 -9.29 52.89
CA GLU A 35 -53.70 -7.88 52.63
C GLU A 35 -52.30 -7.55 53.20
N GLN A 36 -52.00 -8.00 54.43
CA GLN A 36 -50.66 -7.88 55.02
C GLN A 36 -49.61 -8.65 54.22
N ARG A 37 -49.93 -9.87 53.78
CA ARG A 37 -49.01 -10.67 52.97
C ARG A 37 -48.76 -10.05 51.59
N ILE A 38 -49.78 -9.43 50.98
CA ILE A 38 -49.63 -8.68 49.73
C ILE A 38 -48.66 -7.50 49.93
N LEU A 39 -48.81 -6.73 51.01
CA LEU A 39 -47.89 -5.62 51.32
C LEU A 39 -46.44 -6.09 51.54
N GLU A 40 -46.26 -7.22 52.24
CA GLU A 40 -44.95 -7.85 52.41
C GLU A 40 -44.33 -8.25 51.07
N LEU A 41 -45.11 -8.94 50.22
CA LEU A 41 -44.65 -9.40 48.91
C LEU A 41 -44.37 -8.22 47.96
N GLN A 42 -45.15 -7.14 48.01
CA GLN A 42 -44.89 -5.92 47.25
C GLN A 42 -43.60 -5.24 47.69
N THR A 43 -43.33 -5.20 49.00
CA THR A 43 -42.07 -4.66 49.55
C THR A 43 -40.88 -5.52 49.11
N GLN A 44 -41.01 -6.85 49.15
CA GLN A 44 -39.99 -7.78 48.66
C GLN A 44 -39.76 -7.60 47.15
N GLN A 45 -40.82 -7.47 46.35
CA GLN A 45 -40.72 -7.22 44.92
C GLN A 45 -39.97 -5.91 44.63
N GLY A 46 -40.28 -4.84 45.36
CA GLY A 46 -39.56 -3.55 45.26
C GLY A 46 -38.07 -3.70 45.59
N ALA A 47 -37.72 -4.46 46.63
CA ALA A 47 -36.32 -4.72 47.00
C ALA A 47 -35.58 -5.54 45.92
N TYR A 48 -36.21 -6.56 45.33
CA TYR A 48 -35.60 -7.32 44.23
C TYR A 48 -35.40 -6.48 42.97
N LEU A 49 -36.34 -5.57 42.65
CA LEU A 49 -36.20 -4.64 41.54
C LEU A 49 -35.07 -3.62 41.78
N ASP A 50 -34.88 -3.14 43.02
CA ASP A 50 -33.76 -2.27 43.37
C ASP A 50 -32.40 -2.98 43.26
N ILE A 51 -32.32 -4.24 43.73
CA ILE A 51 -31.10 -5.05 43.57
C ILE A 51 -30.80 -5.27 42.08
N ASN A 52 -31.80 -5.61 41.28
CA ASN A 52 -31.63 -5.83 39.84
C ASN A 52 -31.14 -4.54 39.13
N SER A 53 -31.71 -3.38 39.47
CA SER A 53 -31.30 -2.10 38.89
C SER A 53 -29.83 -1.77 39.22
N ARG A 54 -29.43 -1.95 40.48
CA ARG A 54 -28.05 -1.73 40.94
C ARG A 54 -27.07 -2.71 40.30
N LEU A 55 -27.45 -3.97 40.15
CA LEU A 55 -26.61 -4.98 39.52
C LEU A 55 -26.44 -4.71 38.01
N LEU A 56 -27.49 -4.26 37.33
CA LEU A 56 -27.41 -3.83 35.93
C LEU A 56 -26.52 -2.58 35.77
N ALA A 57 -26.62 -1.61 36.69
CA ALA A 57 -25.75 -0.45 36.71
C ALA A 57 -24.28 -0.84 36.93
N LEU A 58 -24.01 -1.72 37.90
CA LEU A 58 -22.65 -2.24 38.15
C LEU A 58 -22.12 -3.03 36.95
N LYS A 59 -22.94 -3.90 36.34
CA LYS A 59 -22.58 -4.65 35.14
C LYS A 59 -22.23 -3.71 33.99
N SER A 60 -23.00 -2.63 33.80
CA SER A 60 -22.72 -1.63 32.77
C SER A 60 -21.40 -0.89 33.04
N ALA A 61 -21.17 -0.46 34.28
CA ALA A 61 -19.91 0.18 34.67
C ALA A 61 -18.70 -0.75 34.51
N ALA A 62 -18.80 -2.00 34.98
CA ALA A 62 -17.74 -3.00 34.84
C ALA A 62 -17.45 -3.36 33.37
N ALA A 63 -18.50 -3.46 32.53
CA ALA A 63 -18.33 -3.69 31.09
C ALA A 63 -17.62 -2.53 30.38
N ALA A 64 -17.72 -1.30 30.89
CA ALA A 64 -16.96 -0.16 30.37
C ALA A 64 -15.45 -0.25 30.69
N PHE A 65 -15.10 -0.78 31.87
CA PHE A 65 -13.70 -1.02 32.28
C PHE A 65 -13.07 -2.26 31.63
N ASN A 66 -13.87 -3.29 31.34
CA ASN A 66 -13.39 -4.50 30.66
C ASN A 66 -13.15 -4.29 29.15
N ARG A 67 -13.06 -3.04 28.68
CA ARG A 67 -12.59 -2.72 27.34
C ARG A 67 -11.10 -2.41 27.43
N ASP A 68 -10.28 -3.31 26.90
CA ASP A 68 -8.82 -3.19 26.77
C ASP A 68 -8.34 -1.84 26.18
N ARG A 69 -9.27 -1.13 25.52
CA ARG A 69 -9.10 0.17 24.85
C ARG A 69 -9.00 1.38 25.78
N VAL A 70 -9.48 1.33 27.03
CA VAL A 70 -9.51 2.50 27.94
C VAL A 70 -8.11 2.87 28.41
N PHE A 71 -7.26 1.87 28.65
CA PHE A 71 -5.90 2.06 29.18
C PHE A 71 -4.85 2.29 28.09
N LYS A 72 -5.23 2.15 26.81
CA LYS A 72 -4.38 2.39 25.63
C LYS A 72 -4.65 3.75 24.96
N ALA A 73 -5.50 4.59 25.56
CA ALA A 73 -5.81 5.90 25.01
C ALA A 73 -4.58 6.83 25.04
N ALA A 74 -4.18 7.33 23.87
CA ALA A 74 -3.09 8.28 23.73
C ALA A 74 -3.63 9.70 23.46
N LYS A 75 -2.85 10.73 23.82
CA LYS A 75 -3.13 12.13 23.49
C LYS A 75 -2.02 12.66 22.59
N ALA A 76 -2.40 13.22 21.45
CA ALA A 76 -1.46 13.93 20.57
C ALA A 76 -1.36 15.42 20.99
N THR A 77 -0.14 15.94 20.96
CA THR A 77 0.16 17.37 21.18
C THR A 77 1.09 17.86 20.09
N SER A 78 0.79 19.03 19.53
CA SER A 78 1.61 19.67 18.49
C SER A 78 2.38 20.85 19.06
N SER A 79 3.63 21.03 18.61
CA SER A 79 4.45 22.20 18.92
C SER A 79 3.94 23.48 18.24
N ASP A 80 3.27 23.35 17.10
CA ASP A 80 2.61 24.44 16.37
C ASP A 80 1.22 24.00 15.86
N PRO A 81 0.17 24.11 16.69
CA PRO A 81 -1.18 23.73 16.33
C PRO A 81 -1.79 24.53 15.17
N THR A 82 -1.19 25.67 14.79
CA THR A 82 -1.68 26.49 13.67
C THR A 82 -1.28 25.93 12.31
N LYS A 83 -0.20 25.14 12.26
CA LYS A 83 0.27 24.45 11.05
C LYS A 83 -0.21 23.01 11.00
N VAL A 84 -0.08 22.28 12.10
CA VAL A 84 -0.46 20.86 12.18
C VAL A 84 -1.11 20.57 13.52
N SER A 85 -2.30 19.98 13.47
CA SER A 85 -2.95 19.35 14.62
C SER A 85 -3.07 17.85 14.39
N ALA A 86 -2.99 17.05 15.45
CA ALA A 86 -3.14 15.59 15.37
C ALA A 86 -4.13 15.08 16.42
N SER A 87 -4.79 13.96 16.10
CA SER A 87 -5.61 13.18 17.02
C SER A 87 -5.04 11.77 17.10
N ALA A 88 -4.90 11.21 18.30
CA ALA A 88 -4.39 9.86 18.50
C ALA A 88 -5.55 8.87 18.70
N GLY A 89 -5.56 7.80 17.91
CA GLY A 89 -6.47 6.66 18.11
C GLY A 89 -6.04 5.78 19.28
N ASN A 90 -6.90 4.82 19.67
CA ASN A 90 -6.64 3.89 20.79
C ASN A 90 -5.53 2.86 20.53
N THR A 91 -4.99 2.83 19.31
CA THR A 91 -3.86 1.99 18.89
C THR A 91 -2.62 2.81 18.54
N ALA A 92 -2.67 4.14 18.73
CA ALA A 92 -1.55 5.00 18.42
C ALA A 92 -0.39 4.73 19.38
N THR A 93 0.77 4.40 18.82
CA THR A 93 2.01 4.19 19.59
C THR A 93 2.45 5.53 20.20
N PRO A 94 2.64 5.61 21.53
CA PRO A 94 3.17 6.82 22.16
C PRO A 94 4.59 7.12 21.64
N GLY A 95 4.83 8.34 21.18
CA GLY A 95 6.10 8.74 20.61
C GLY A 95 6.18 10.23 20.30
N VAL A 96 7.39 10.68 19.93
CA VAL A 96 7.63 12.01 19.38
C VAL A 96 7.79 11.88 17.87
N PHE A 97 7.00 12.62 17.12
CA PHE A 97 7.00 12.60 15.65
C PHE A 97 7.41 13.98 15.15
N ASN A 98 8.38 14.04 14.24
CA ASN A 98 8.85 15.28 13.63
C ASN A 98 8.16 15.46 12.27
N PHE A 99 7.49 16.59 12.06
CA PHE A 99 6.82 16.92 10.81
C PHE A 99 7.37 18.22 10.25
N THR A 100 7.68 18.23 8.95
CA THR A 100 8.04 19.43 8.21
C THR A 100 6.95 19.68 7.17
N VAL A 101 6.20 20.77 7.33
CA VAL A 101 5.14 21.15 6.37
C VAL A 101 5.75 22.03 5.29
N SER A 102 5.86 21.50 4.07
CA SER A 102 6.32 22.26 2.90
C SER A 102 5.16 22.93 2.18
N ARG A 103 4.13 22.15 1.80
CA ARG A 103 2.95 22.64 1.07
C ARG A 103 1.66 22.00 1.58
N LEU A 104 0.54 22.69 1.41
CA LEU A 104 -0.79 22.10 1.64
C LEU A 104 -1.19 21.26 0.44
N VAL A 105 -1.96 20.20 0.69
CA VAL A 105 -2.62 19.45 -0.38
C VAL A 105 -3.63 20.37 -1.06
N SER A 106 -3.49 20.53 -2.36
CA SER A 106 -4.47 21.22 -3.20
C SER A 106 -5.24 20.22 -4.05
N THR A 107 -6.53 20.43 -4.23
CA THR A 107 -7.30 19.66 -5.22
C THR A 107 -6.89 20.07 -6.63
N GLN A 108 -6.58 19.12 -7.49
CA GLN A 108 -6.38 19.41 -8.91
C GLN A 108 -7.68 19.94 -9.51
N GLN A 109 -7.58 21.03 -10.27
CA GLN A 109 -8.69 21.55 -11.06
C GLN A 109 -8.24 21.62 -12.51
N ARG A 110 -9.01 20.97 -13.39
CA ARG A 110 -8.87 21.08 -14.84
C ARG A 110 -10.14 21.75 -15.35
N MET A 111 -9.97 22.79 -16.16
CA MET A 111 -11.06 23.42 -16.89
C MET A 111 -10.89 23.11 -18.36
N SER A 112 -11.99 22.74 -19.03
CA SER A 112 -11.98 22.60 -20.48
C SER A 112 -11.70 23.96 -21.13
N LYS A 113 -11.10 23.95 -22.32
CA LYS A 113 -10.93 25.17 -23.13
C LYS A 113 -12.24 25.64 -23.79
N GLY A 114 -13.37 25.02 -23.43
CA GLY A 114 -14.66 25.17 -24.08
C GLY A 114 -14.86 24.18 -25.24
N PHE A 115 -16.12 23.86 -25.51
CA PHE A 115 -16.55 23.09 -26.68
C PHE A 115 -17.18 24.04 -27.71
N VAL A 116 -17.20 23.63 -28.98
CA VAL A 116 -17.75 24.46 -30.08
C VAL A 116 -19.25 24.73 -29.87
N ASP A 117 -19.99 23.69 -29.49
CA ASP A 117 -21.42 23.72 -29.15
C ASP A 117 -21.75 22.55 -28.19
N GLN A 118 -23.01 22.42 -27.78
CA GLN A 118 -23.44 21.40 -26.81
C GLN A 118 -24.11 20.17 -27.43
N ASP A 119 -24.59 20.24 -28.68
CA ASP A 119 -25.60 19.32 -29.22
C ASP A 119 -25.51 19.01 -30.72
N VAL A 120 -24.48 19.50 -31.42
CA VAL A 120 -24.28 19.31 -32.86
C VAL A 120 -22.93 18.64 -33.12
N THR A 121 -21.86 19.18 -32.53
CA THR A 121 -20.51 18.66 -32.75
C THR A 121 -20.20 17.59 -31.71
N GLY A 122 -19.78 16.42 -32.17
CA GLY A 122 -19.30 15.36 -31.27
C GLY A 122 -18.08 15.82 -30.48
N VAL A 123 -17.91 15.33 -29.25
CA VAL A 123 -16.76 15.70 -28.39
C VAL A 123 -15.41 15.26 -28.96
N GLY A 124 -15.41 14.35 -29.95
CA GLY A 124 -14.21 13.94 -30.68
C GLY A 124 -13.24 13.10 -29.83
N ALA A 125 -13.71 12.55 -28.72
CA ALA A 125 -12.99 11.63 -27.85
C ALA A 125 -13.64 10.24 -27.92
N ALA A 126 -12.83 9.19 -27.93
CA ALA A 126 -13.33 7.81 -27.83
C ALA A 126 -13.44 7.36 -26.36
N SER A 127 -12.56 7.87 -25.50
CA SER A 127 -12.60 7.62 -24.06
C SER A 127 -11.88 8.71 -23.28
N PHE A 128 -12.20 8.79 -21.98
CA PHE A 128 -11.37 9.42 -20.96
C PHE A 128 -11.00 8.37 -19.92
N THR A 129 -9.71 8.20 -19.70
CA THR A 129 -9.17 7.42 -18.59
C THR A 129 -8.84 8.36 -17.43
N PHE A 130 -9.23 7.96 -16.23
CA PHE A 130 -8.91 8.64 -14.98
C PHE A 130 -8.15 7.70 -14.09
N GLU A 131 -6.98 8.14 -13.64
CA GLU A 131 -6.12 7.35 -12.79
C GLU A 131 -5.43 8.20 -11.72
N SER A 132 -4.95 7.53 -10.69
CA SER A 132 -4.16 8.10 -9.61
C SER A 132 -2.78 8.57 -10.11
N ALA A 133 -2.23 9.60 -9.46
CA ALA A 133 -0.83 9.99 -9.69
C ALA A 133 0.18 8.88 -9.38
N LYS A 134 -0.21 7.83 -8.64
CA LYS A 134 0.63 6.66 -8.35
C LYS A 134 0.98 5.82 -9.59
N ALA A 135 0.19 5.91 -10.66
CA ALA A 135 0.43 5.21 -11.90
C ALA A 135 1.51 5.86 -12.79
N ARG A 136 1.89 7.10 -12.47
CA ARG A 136 2.92 7.81 -13.22
C ARG A 136 4.30 7.16 -13.03
N LEU A 137 5.03 7.06 -14.12
CA LEU A 137 6.39 6.52 -14.21
C LEU A 137 7.46 7.56 -13.81
N ASP A 138 7.11 8.84 -13.69
CA ASP A 138 7.99 9.93 -13.27
C ASP A 138 7.75 10.38 -11.81
N SER A 139 7.33 9.45 -10.95
CA SER A 139 7.09 9.76 -9.53
C SER A 139 8.34 10.33 -8.86
N GLU A 140 8.19 11.39 -8.07
CA GLU A 140 9.32 12.02 -7.38
C GLU A 140 9.84 11.18 -6.21
N THR A 141 11.16 11.00 -6.12
CA THR A 141 11.83 10.38 -4.97
C THR A 141 11.98 11.39 -3.84
N THR A 142 11.58 11.00 -2.63
CA THR A 142 11.70 11.85 -1.45
C THR A 142 13.12 11.84 -0.91
N LEU A 143 13.55 12.95 -0.30
CA LEU A 143 14.89 13.05 0.28
C LEU A 143 15.10 12.14 1.51
N ASP A 144 14.03 11.61 2.08
CA ASP A 144 14.10 10.72 3.25
C ASP A 144 14.39 9.26 2.84
N GLU A 145 14.12 8.89 1.59
CA GLU A 145 14.45 7.58 1.01
C GLU A 145 15.94 7.43 0.66
N LEU A 146 16.65 8.56 0.53
CA LEU A 146 18.06 8.59 0.13
C LEU A 146 18.99 8.08 1.24
N ASN A 147 20.24 7.82 0.86
CA ASN A 147 21.30 7.32 1.74
C ASN A 147 20.93 6.01 2.46
N GLY A 148 20.20 5.13 1.76
CA GLY A 148 19.73 3.87 2.33
C GLY A 148 18.67 4.04 3.41
N GLY A 149 17.82 5.06 3.29
CA GLY A 149 16.77 5.37 4.28
C GLY A 149 17.24 6.18 5.49
N LEU A 150 18.48 6.69 5.49
CA LEU A 150 18.93 7.66 6.49
C LEU A 150 18.48 9.09 6.15
N GLY A 151 18.12 9.32 4.89
CA GLY A 151 17.69 10.59 4.37
C GLY A 151 18.82 11.61 4.16
N VAL A 152 18.43 12.86 3.95
CA VAL A 152 19.33 14.01 3.75
C VAL A 152 19.06 15.08 4.81
N SER A 153 20.10 15.55 5.49
CA SER A 153 19.99 16.65 6.44
C SER A 153 19.49 17.92 5.75
N ARG A 154 18.44 18.54 6.30
CA ARG A 154 17.88 19.80 5.77
C ARG A 154 18.74 21.00 6.18
N GLY A 155 19.04 21.89 5.24
CA GLY A 155 19.97 22.99 5.46
C GLY A 155 20.19 23.82 4.20
N SER A 156 21.30 24.54 4.15
CA SER A 156 21.70 25.31 2.97
C SER A 156 23.04 24.81 2.44
N ILE A 157 23.26 24.99 1.15
CA ILE A 157 24.53 24.68 0.48
C ILE A 157 25.09 25.95 -0.15
N ARG A 158 26.41 26.03 -0.29
CA ARG A 158 27.08 27.13 -0.99
C ARG A 158 27.71 26.59 -2.25
N ILE A 159 27.41 27.26 -3.36
CA ILE A 159 27.92 26.95 -4.69
C ILE A 159 28.79 28.11 -5.14
N THR A 160 30.00 27.80 -5.60
CA THR A 160 30.92 28.76 -6.25
C THR A 160 31.18 28.29 -7.67
N ASP A 161 30.82 29.09 -8.68
CA ASP A 161 31.09 28.75 -10.09
C ASP A 161 32.50 29.10 -10.53
N SER A 162 32.92 28.61 -11.71
CA SER A 162 34.27 28.88 -12.22
C SER A 162 34.52 30.33 -12.61
N ALA A 163 33.47 31.14 -12.77
CA ALA A 163 33.57 32.58 -13.03
C ALA A 163 33.69 33.40 -11.73
N GLY A 164 33.60 32.74 -10.56
CA GLY A 164 33.69 33.36 -9.24
C GLY A 164 32.34 33.84 -8.67
N GLY A 165 31.22 33.49 -9.32
CA GLY A 165 29.88 33.65 -8.77
C GLY A 165 29.70 32.78 -7.53
N VAL A 166 29.01 33.28 -6.51
CA VAL A 166 28.74 32.54 -5.27
C VAL A 166 27.26 32.65 -4.94
N ALA A 167 26.61 31.50 -4.75
CA ALA A 167 25.22 31.40 -4.34
C ALA A 167 25.10 30.56 -3.06
N VAL A 168 24.25 30.97 -2.14
CA VAL A 168 23.79 30.12 -1.03
C VAL A 168 22.38 29.67 -1.37
N VAL A 169 22.18 28.36 -1.52
CA VAL A 169 20.90 27.73 -1.87
C VAL A 169 20.29 27.17 -0.60
N ASP A 170 19.08 27.60 -0.27
CA ASP A 170 18.32 27.08 0.87
C ASP A 170 17.53 25.84 0.45
N LEU A 171 17.86 24.70 1.05
CA LEU A 171 17.20 23.41 0.84
C LEU A 171 16.43 22.96 2.10
N SER A 172 16.23 23.84 3.07
CA SER A 172 15.57 23.50 4.34
C SER A 172 14.11 23.08 4.17
N THR A 173 13.45 23.53 3.10
CA THR A 173 12.06 23.21 2.75
C THR A 173 11.92 22.19 1.63
N ALA A 174 13.03 21.71 1.05
CA ALA A 174 13.01 20.71 0.00
C ALA A 174 12.50 19.37 0.54
N VAL A 175 11.61 18.71 -0.21
CA VAL A 175 11.04 17.40 0.15
C VAL A 175 11.49 16.34 -0.83
N THR A 176 11.58 16.67 -2.12
CA THR A 176 11.97 15.72 -3.18
C THR A 176 13.28 16.09 -3.85
N VAL A 177 13.83 15.15 -4.61
CA VAL A 177 15.05 15.42 -5.40
C VAL A 177 14.80 16.52 -6.45
N ASN A 178 13.60 16.64 -7.01
CA ASN A 178 13.24 17.73 -7.90
C ASN A 178 13.30 19.09 -7.22
N ASP A 179 12.80 19.21 -5.98
CA ASP A 179 12.90 20.46 -5.22
C ASP A 179 14.38 20.89 -5.08
N VAL A 180 15.30 19.93 -4.88
CA VAL A 180 16.75 20.20 -4.81
C VAL A 180 17.31 20.65 -6.16
N ILE A 181 16.99 19.94 -7.23
CA ILE A 181 17.47 20.26 -8.59
C ILE A 181 16.98 21.64 -9.00
N ASP A 182 15.69 21.92 -8.78
CA ASP A 182 15.08 23.21 -9.09
C ASP A 182 15.71 24.33 -8.27
N ALA A 183 15.94 24.14 -6.98
CA ALA A 183 16.59 25.13 -6.13
C ALA A 183 18.04 25.43 -6.58
N ILE A 184 18.79 24.41 -7.00
CA ILE A 184 20.16 24.58 -7.54
C ILE A 184 20.12 25.30 -8.89
N ASN A 185 19.26 24.87 -9.81
CA ASN A 185 19.16 25.43 -11.17
C ASN A 185 18.62 26.86 -11.17
N GLN A 186 17.82 27.24 -10.18
CA GLN A 186 17.29 28.59 -10.02
C GLN A 186 18.22 29.52 -9.22
N ALA A 187 19.42 29.06 -8.84
CA ALA A 187 20.42 29.85 -8.12
C ALA A 187 21.08 30.90 -9.03
N GLY A 188 20.37 31.99 -9.35
CA GLY A 188 20.76 32.95 -10.40
C GLY A 188 22.10 33.71 -10.21
N ALA A 189 22.79 33.56 -9.08
CA ALA A 189 24.13 34.11 -8.86
C ALA A 189 25.27 33.21 -9.36
N VAL A 190 24.95 31.97 -9.76
CA VAL A 190 25.87 31.00 -10.37
C VAL A 190 25.26 30.46 -11.67
N LYS A 191 26.09 29.97 -12.59
CA LYS A 191 25.62 29.25 -13.78
C LYS A 191 25.93 27.77 -13.67
N VAL A 192 24.94 26.99 -13.25
CA VAL A 192 25.06 25.55 -13.05
C VAL A 192 23.88 24.81 -13.67
N ASN A 193 24.06 23.53 -13.94
CA ASN A 193 23.01 22.61 -14.37
C ASN A 193 23.05 21.33 -13.54
N ALA A 194 22.15 21.23 -12.56
CA ALA A 194 21.86 20.03 -11.80
C ALA A 194 20.90 19.13 -12.57
N ARG A 195 21.20 17.83 -12.63
CA ARG A 195 20.35 16.79 -13.22
C ARG A 195 20.48 15.47 -12.46
N ILE A 196 19.52 14.57 -12.66
CA ILE A 196 19.63 13.18 -12.25
C ILE A 196 20.37 12.40 -13.33
N VAL A 197 21.33 11.58 -12.92
CA VAL A 197 21.98 10.60 -13.76
C VAL A 197 21.94 9.27 -13.02
N GLY A 198 21.15 8.32 -13.53
CA GLY A 198 20.94 7.03 -12.87
C GLY A 198 20.40 7.18 -11.45
N HIS A 199 21.27 7.04 -10.45
CA HIS A 199 20.92 7.00 -9.03
C HIS A 199 21.59 8.12 -8.23
N HIS A 200 22.06 9.17 -8.91
CA HIS A 200 22.66 10.31 -8.27
C HIS A 200 22.33 11.63 -8.94
N ILE A 201 22.71 12.71 -8.27
CA ILE A 201 22.65 14.08 -8.78
C ILE A 201 24.03 14.44 -9.31
N GLU A 202 24.07 14.95 -10.54
CA GLU A 202 25.24 15.61 -11.12
C GLU A 202 24.95 17.10 -11.26
N VAL A 203 25.92 17.93 -10.93
CA VAL A 203 25.88 19.37 -11.12
C VAL A 203 27.05 19.77 -12.01
N ASP A 204 26.74 20.30 -13.19
CA ASP A 204 27.73 20.83 -14.12
C ASP A 204 27.89 22.34 -13.94
N ASP A 205 29.13 22.80 -13.99
CA ASP A 205 29.43 24.22 -14.15
C ASP A 205 29.26 24.66 -15.62
N GLN A 206 28.45 25.70 -15.83
CA GLN A 206 28.19 26.31 -17.13
C GLN A 206 28.68 27.76 -17.22
N ALA A 207 29.42 28.25 -16.21
CA ALA A 207 29.89 29.63 -16.18
C ALA A 207 31.03 29.90 -17.17
N GLY A 208 31.89 28.91 -17.44
CA GLY A 208 32.98 28.99 -18.42
C GLY A 208 34.17 29.86 -17.99
N GLY A 209 34.43 29.99 -16.68
CA GLY A 209 35.57 30.72 -16.13
C GLY A 209 36.83 29.87 -15.97
N ALA A 210 37.85 30.41 -15.28
CA ALA A 210 39.11 29.69 -15.01
C ALA A 210 39.26 29.25 -13.53
N GLY A 211 38.31 29.65 -12.67
CA GLY A 211 38.26 29.28 -11.27
C GLY A 211 37.76 27.85 -11.05
N SER A 212 37.92 27.36 -9.83
CA SER A 212 37.36 26.06 -9.44
C SER A 212 35.85 26.13 -9.25
N PHE A 213 35.15 25.05 -9.62
CA PHE A 213 33.77 24.84 -9.26
C PHE A 213 33.69 24.14 -7.90
N ILE A 214 32.96 24.72 -6.95
CA ILE A 214 32.93 24.28 -5.55
C ILE A 214 31.48 24.17 -5.08
N ILE A 215 31.14 23.06 -4.43
CA ILE A 215 29.91 22.91 -3.65
C ILE A 215 30.30 22.49 -2.23
N GLU A 216 29.76 23.18 -1.24
CA GLU A 216 30.07 22.93 0.17
C GLU A 216 28.87 23.14 1.09
N ASP A 217 28.92 22.47 2.24
CA ASP A 217 27.92 22.59 3.31
C ASP A 217 27.95 23.97 3.96
N VAL A 218 26.77 24.48 4.35
CA VAL A 218 26.63 25.74 5.10
C VAL A 218 26.07 25.47 6.49
N GLY A 219 26.78 25.91 7.52
CA GLY A 219 26.34 25.79 8.91
C GLY A 219 26.70 24.44 9.53
N GLN A 220 25.73 23.82 10.23
CA GLN A 220 25.91 22.52 10.90
C GLN A 220 25.25 21.36 10.14
N ALA A 221 24.46 21.65 9.10
CA ALA A 221 23.82 20.63 8.29
C ALA A 221 24.79 20.13 7.22
N ASN A 222 24.87 18.81 7.07
CA ASN A 222 25.72 18.16 6.06
C ASN A 222 24.95 17.94 4.74
N THR A 223 24.10 18.88 4.34
CA THR A 223 23.18 18.73 3.20
C THR A 223 23.87 18.39 1.88
N ALA A 224 24.95 19.09 1.51
CA ALA A 224 25.71 18.83 0.29
C ALA A 224 26.46 17.49 0.36
N SER A 225 26.97 17.14 1.54
CA SER A 225 27.65 15.86 1.78
C SER A 225 26.68 14.68 1.72
N ASP A 226 25.49 14.81 2.32
CA ASP A 226 24.42 13.82 2.30
C ASP A 226 23.83 13.65 0.89
N LEU A 227 23.78 14.73 0.09
CA LEU A 227 23.45 14.67 -1.34
C LEU A 227 24.63 14.19 -2.20
N LYS A 228 25.79 13.93 -1.61
CA LYS A 228 27.02 13.48 -2.29
C LYS A 228 27.47 14.36 -3.47
N ILE A 229 27.15 15.66 -3.39
CA ILE A 229 27.56 16.68 -4.38
C ILE A 229 28.61 17.63 -3.82
N ALA A 230 28.96 17.53 -2.54
CA ALA A 230 30.03 18.32 -1.93
C ALA A 230 31.39 18.00 -2.58
N GLY A 231 32.13 19.02 -2.99
CA GLY A 231 33.44 18.83 -3.61
C GLY A 231 34.00 20.07 -4.28
N THR A 232 35.18 19.90 -4.87
CA THR A 232 35.87 20.93 -5.66
C THR A 232 36.46 20.30 -6.91
N VAL A 233 36.11 20.85 -8.07
CA VAL A 233 36.65 20.45 -9.37
C VAL A 233 37.22 21.66 -10.13
N ALA A 234 38.01 21.39 -11.16
CA ALA A 234 38.50 22.43 -12.05
C ALA A 234 37.36 23.07 -12.86
N ALA A 235 37.63 24.19 -13.52
CA ALA A 235 36.66 24.87 -14.37
C ALA A 235 36.01 23.94 -15.40
N GLY A 236 34.68 24.02 -15.54
CA GLY A 236 33.93 23.14 -16.44
C GLY A 236 33.86 21.68 -16.00
N GLY A 237 34.24 21.37 -14.76
CA GLY A 237 34.08 20.04 -14.17
C GLY A 237 32.66 19.80 -13.66
N THR A 238 32.32 18.52 -13.53
CA THR A 238 31.07 18.03 -12.95
C THR A 238 31.29 17.63 -11.49
N LEU A 239 30.38 18.03 -10.60
CA LEU A 239 30.32 17.52 -9.23
C LEU A 239 29.17 16.51 -9.11
N GLY A 240 29.46 15.40 -8.43
CA GLY A 240 28.55 14.30 -8.18
C GLY A 240 29.31 13.22 -7.40
N PRO A 241 28.63 12.15 -6.97
CA PRO A 241 29.31 11.08 -6.26
C PRO A 241 30.39 10.42 -7.12
N ALA A 242 31.43 9.93 -6.47
CA ALA A 242 32.35 9.01 -7.10
C ALA A 242 31.58 7.76 -7.59
N VAL A 243 32.05 7.14 -8.68
CA VAL A 243 31.45 5.90 -9.21
C VAL A 243 31.31 4.87 -8.09
N GLY A 244 30.09 4.36 -7.89
CA GLY A 244 29.75 3.41 -6.82
C GLY A 244 29.33 4.03 -5.47
N GLN A 245 29.17 5.35 -5.39
CA GLN A 245 28.67 6.06 -4.19
C GLN A 245 27.30 6.68 -4.44
N GLU A 246 26.32 5.89 -4.88
CA GLU A 246 25.01 6.43 -5.30
C GLU A 246 24.18 6.95 -4.14
N LEU A 247 23.23 7.86 -4.43
CA LEU A 247 22.36 8.42 -3.38
C LEU A 247 21.29 7.41 -2.96
N LEU A 248 20.78 6.63 -3.91
CA LEU A 248 19.75 5.61 -3.66
C LEU A 248 20.35 4.21 -3.81
N PHE A 249 20.41 3.49 -2.69
CA PHE A 249 20.96 2.14 -2.59
C PHE A 249 20.28 1.37 -1.45
N LEU A 250 20.30 0.03 -1.51
CA LEU A 250 19.86 -0.85 -0.44
C LEU A 250 20.83 -0.80 0.73
N SER A 251 20.30 -0.60 1.92
CA SER A 251 21.02 -0.73 3.18
C SER A 251 20.24 -1.63 4.13
N THR A 252 20.82 -1.95 5.28
CA THR A 252 20.11 -2.68 6.32
C THR A 252 18.94 -1.89 6.93
N SER A 253 18.89 -0.56 6.78
CA SER A 253 17.79 0.29 7.26
C SER A 253 16.71 0.55 6.21
N THR A 254 16.89 0.12 4.96
CA THR A 254 15.86 0.25 3.93
C THR A 254 14.60 -0.52 4.35
N ALA A 255 13.44 0.13 4.31
CA ALA A 255 12.17 -0.48 4.67
C ALA A 255 11.71 -1.49 3.60
N LEU A 256 11.11 -2.60 4.01
CA LEU A 256 10.55 -3.58 3.05
C LEU A 256 9.43 -2.96 2.22
N ALA A 257 8.66 -2.04 2.80
CA ALA A 257 7.56 -1.36 2.12
C ALA A 257 8.03 -0.46 0.95
N SER A 258 9.28 -0.02 0.92
CA SER A 258 9.81 0.83 -0.16
C SER A 258 10.39 0.03 -1.33
N LEU A 259 10.52 -1.29 -1.20
CA LEU A 259 11.00 -2.16 -2.28
C LEU A 259 9.98 -2.20 -3.42
N ASN A 260 10.41 -2.57 -4.63
CA ASN A 260 9.57 -2.68 -5.82
C ASN A 260 8.75 -1.41 -6.08
N ASP A 261 9.39 -0.24 -6.07
CA ASP A 261 8.74 1.06 -6.31
C ASP A 261 7.63 1.44 -5.30
N GLY A 262 7.71 0.89 -4.09
CA GLY A 262 6.69 1.07 -3.06
C GLY A 262 5.59 0.00 -3.06
N ALA A 263 5.66 -0.98 -3.96
CA ALA A 263 4.82 -2.17 -3.88
C ALA A 263 5.21 -3.05 -2.69
N GLY A 264 6.44 -2.97 -2.20
CA GLY A 264 6.92 -3.70 -1.02
C GLY A 264 6.96 -5.21 -1.20
N VAL A 265 6.99 -5.93 -0.06
CA VAL A 265 7.05 -7.40 0.01
C VAL A 265 5.92 -7.88 0.90
N SER A 266 5.00 -8.67 0.35
CA SER A 266 3.86 -9.21 1.10
C SER A 266 4.28 -10.43 1.92
N PHE A 267 3.74 -10.56 3.11
CA PHE A 267 3.93 -11.74 3.97
C PHE A 267 2.74 -11.88 4.92
N GLY A 268 2.56 -13.06 5.51
CA GLY A 268 1.51 -13.31 6.48
C GLY A 268 1.78 -12.64 7.83
N GLU A 269 0.72 -12.31 8.59
CA GLU A 269 0.87 -11.71 9.93
C GLU A 269 1.71 -12.54 10.91
N GLY A 270 1.83 -13.85 10.65
CA GLY A 270 2.53 -14.80 11.50
C GLY A 270 1.68 -15.25 12.71
N GLY A 271 2.34 -15.79 13.74
CA GLY A 271 1.71 -16.26 14.96
C GLY A 271 2.23 -17.63 15.42
N VAL A 272 1.41 -18.35 16.16
CA VAL A 272 1.73 -19.70 16.65
C VAL A 272 1.63 -20.69 15.49
N ALA A 273 2.74 -21.36 15.18
CA ALA A 273 2.84 -22.32 14.06
C ALA A 273 2.41 -21.71 12.70
N ALA A 274 2.83 -20.46 12.46
CA ALA A 274 2.55 -19.76 11.22
C ALA A 274 3.04 -20.54 9.98
N PRO A 275 2.28 -20.51 8.86
CA PRO A 275 2.75 -21.08 7.61
C PRO A 275 3.99 -20.33 7.12
N ALA A 276 4.83 -21.03 6.36
CA ALA A 276 5.98 -20.42 5.70
C ALA A 276 5.50 -19.42 4.63
N ASP A 277 6.10 -18.23 4.64
CA ASP A 277 5.93 -17.22 3.59
C ASP A 277 6.64 -17.65 2.30
N PHE A 278 7.79 -18.30 2.43
CA PHE A 278 8.47 -19.05 1.37
C PHE A 278 9.40 -20.12 1.98
N LYS A 279 9.90 -21.03 1.14
CA LYS A 279 10.80 -22.11 1.54
C LYS A 279 12.10 -22.05 0.78
N ILE A 280 13.20 -22.35 1.47
CA ILE A 280 14.51 -22.52 0.85
C ILE A 280 14.89 -23.99 0.94
N VAL A 281 14.95 -24.65 -0.21
CA VAL A 281 15.38 -26.04 -0.34
C VAL A 281 16.86 -26.03 -0.70
N VAL A 282 17.69 -26.61 0.17
CA VAL A 282 19.12 -26.78 -0.09
C VAL A 282 19.31 -28.15 -0.73
N LYS A 283 19.97 -28.19 -1.89
CA LYS A 283 20.31 -29.41 -2.62
C LYS A 283 21.81 -29.63 -2.64
N ASP A 284 22.23 -30.89 -2.67
CA ASP A 284 23.64 -31.25 -2.89
C ASP A 284 24.03 -31.14 -4.37
N ALA A 285 25.30 -31.36 -4.67
CA ALA A 285 25.83 -31.37 -6.04
C ALA A 285 25.18 -32.45 -6.94
N GLY A 286 24.55 -33.48 -6.35
CA GLY A 286 23.79 -34.52 -7.06
C GLY A 286 22.31 -34.16 -7.29
N GLY A 287 21.85 -33.01 -6.79
CA GLY A 287 20.47 -32.54 -6.89
C GLY A 287 19.52 -33.11 -5.83
N ALA A 288 20.01 -33.84 -4.83
CA ALA A 288 19.18 -34.36 -3.74
C ALA A 288 18.99 -33.30 -2.65
N THR A 289 17.77 -33.22 -2.08
CA THR A 289 17.46 -32.29 -0.98
C THR A 289 18.22 -32.67 0.28
N VAL A 290 19.06 -31.75 0.75
CA VAL A 290 19.83 -31.83 1.99
C VAL A 290 19.04 -31.22 3.15
N ALA A 291 18.39 -30.08 2.93
CA ALA A 291 17.59 -29.38 3.93
C ALA A 291 16.42 -28.64 3.28
N THR A 292 15.37 -28.38 4.05
CA THR A 292 14.26 -27.50 3.65
C THR A 292 13.94 -26.58 4.82
N HIS A 293 14.14 -25.30 4.60
CA HIS A 293 13.95 -24.26 5.61
C HIS A 293 12.68 -23.49 5.31
N ASN A 294 11.78 -23.42 6.29
CA ASN A 294 10.54 -22.64 6.22
C ASN A 294 10.83 -21.23 6.71
N ILE A 295 10.72 -20.23 5.83
CA ILE A 295 10.97 -18.84 6.17
C ILE A 295 9.64 -18.18 6.51
N VAL A 296 9.60 -17.51 7.67
CA VAL A 296 8.44 -16.76 8.16
C VAL A 296 8.90 -15.35 8.47
N LEU A 297 8.36 -14.35 7.78
CA LEU A 297 8.66 -12.93 7.94
C LEU A 297 7.69 -12.23 8.89
N GLY A 298 6.50 -12.79 9.08
CA GLY A 298 5.54 -12.36 10.10
C GLY A 298 6.04 -12.53 11.54
N LYS A 299 5.17 -12.24 12.51
CA LYS A 299 5.48 -12.46 13.93
C LYS A 299 5.64 -13.96 14.21
N ILE A 300 6.56 -14.34 15.08
CA ILE A 300 6.71 -15.73 15.52
C ILE A 300 6.30 -15.76 16.99
N SER A 301 5.28 -16.55 17.30
CA SER A 301 4.73 -16.64 18.65
C SER A 301 4.71 -18.07 19.18
N GLN A 302 4.73 -18.20 20.50
CA GLN A 302 4.54 -19.47 21.20
C GLN A 302 3.41 -19.36 22.22
N LEU A 303 2.74 -20.48 22.49
CA LEU A 303 1.76 -20.57 23.57
C LEU A 303 2.51 -20.83 24.89
N VAL A 304 2.35 -19.92 25.84
CA VAL A 304 2.95 -20.03 27.18
C VAL A 304 1.82 -20.05 28.22
N PRO A 305 1.94 -20.82 29.31
CA PRO A 305 0.96 -20.79 30.38
C PRO A 305 0.73 -19.37 30.92
N ASP A 306 -0.53 -18.99 31.06
CA ASP A 306 -0.92 -17.72 31.63
C ASP A 306 -0.52 -17.67 33.12
N PRO A 307 0.35 -16.73 33.54
CA PRO A 307 0.74 -16.59 34.94
C PRO A 307 -0.42 -16.20 35.87
N ASP A 308 -1.46 -15.55 35.34
CA ASP A 308 -2.60 -15.07 36.11
C ASP A 308 -3.76 -16.07 36.12
N ASN A 309 -3.81 -16.99 35.15
CA ASN A 309 -4.89 -17.98 35.00
C ASN A 309 -4.34 -19.40 34.77
N PRO A 310 -4.01 -20.15 35.85
CA PRO A 310 -3.49 -21.50 35.71
C PRO A 310 -4.47 -22.42 34.97
N GLY A 311 -4.06 -22.89 33.79
CA GLY A 311 -4.86 -23.73 32.88
C GLY A 311 -5.23 -23.06 31.56
N GLN A 312 -4.94 -21.77 31.38
CA GLN A 312 -5.02 -21.08 30.09
C GLN A 312 -3.60 -20.82 29.54
N ASN A 313 -3.49 -20.75 28.22
CA ASN A 313 -2.26 -20.34 27.54
C ASN A 313 -2.49 -18.97 26.91
N ILE A 314 -1.47 -18.12 26.97
CA ILE A 314 -1.39 -16.85 26.26
C ILE A 314 -0.40 -16.96 25.11
N GLU A 315 -0.68 -16.25 24.02
CA GLU A 315 0.28 -16.08 22.93
C GLU A 315 1.38 -15.11 23.36
N GLN A 316 2.61 -15.59 23.40
CA GLN A 316 3.79 -14.77 23.63
C GLN A 316 4.56 -14.61 22.31
N VAL A 317 4.73 -13.37 21.87
CA VAL A 317 5.54 -13.03 20.69
C VAL A 317 7.02 -13.25 21.05
N GLN A 318 7.68 -14.14 20.31
CA GLN A 318 9.10 -14.45 20.43
C GLN A 318 9.93 -13.54 19.50
N GLU A 319 9.47 -13.37 18.28
CA GLU A 319 10.06 -12.44 17.31
C GLU A 319 8.98 -11.59 16.66
N THR A 320 9.27 -10.30 16.47
CA THR A 320 8.38 -9.38 15.75
C THR A 320 8.42 -9.65 14.24
N ALA A 321 7.45 -9.11 13.52
CA ALA A 321 7.48 -9.11 12.06
C ALA A 321 8.69 -8.31 11.54
N VAL A 322 9.19 -8.70 10.38
CA VAL A 322 10.28 -8.03 9.66
C VAL A 322 9.80 -6.69 9.12
N ALA A 323 10.61 -5.63 9.30
CA ALA A 323 10.29 -4.28 8.80
C ALA A 323 11.34 -3.73 7.83
N THR A 324 12.60 -4.12 8.00
CA THR A 324 13.74 -3.63 7.20
C THR A 324 14.48 -4.75 6.48
N VAL A 325 15.23 -4.41 5.44
CA VAL A 325 16.09 -5.35 4.70
C VAL A 325 17.09 -6.03 5.63
N GLY A 326 17.60 -5.31 6.64
CA GLY A 326 18.43 -5.90 7.69
C GLY A 326 17.70 -6.97 8.49
N ASP A 327 16.45 -6.71 8.88
CA ASP A 327 15.62 -7.70 9.59
C ASP A 327 15.34 -8.93 8.70
N LEU A 328 15.11 -8.72 7.39
CA LEU A 328 14.90 -9.80 6.42
C LEU A 328 16.13 -10.70 6.32
N ILE A 329 17.30 -10.09 6.14
CA ILE A 329 18.58 -10.80 6.08
C ILE A 329 18.82 -11.59 7.37
N ASN A 330 18.60 -10.96 8.52
CA ASN A 330 18.76 -11.62 9.83
C ASN A 330 17.78 -12.78 10.01
N ARG A 331 16.52 -12.60 9.59
CA ARG A 331 15.48 -13.63 9.66
C ARG A 331 15.83 -14.84 8.81
N ILE A 332 16.26 -14.64 7.55
CA ILE A 332 16.69 -15.72 6.66
C ILE A 332 17.92 -16.45 7.23
N ASN A 333 18.94 -15.72 7.66
CA ASN A 333 20.17 -16.31 8.19
C ASN A 333 19.91 -17.10 9.49
N SER A 334 19.02 -16.60 10.35
CA SER A 334 18.61 -17.27 11.59
C SER A 334 17.81 -18.54 11.33
N GLN A 335 16.77 -18.45 10.48
CA GLN A 335 15.87 -19.58 10.21
C GLN A 335 16.49 -20.69 9.36
N THR A 336 17.56 -20.40 8.61
CA THR A 336 18.32 -21.42 7.85
C THR A 336 19.44 -22.06 8.66
N GLY A 337 19.68 -21.64 9.91
CA GLY A 337 20.72 -22.21 10.77
C GLY A 337 22.15 -22.06 10.20
N GLY A 338 22.35 -21.12 9.27
CA GLY A 338 23.62 -20.88 8.60
C GLY A 338 23.86 -21.70 7.32
N ASP A 339 22.90 -22.49 6.85
CA ASP A 339 23.00 -23.19 5.55
C ASP A 339 22.94 -22.22 4.36
N VAL A 340 22.39 -21.04 4.57
CA VAL A 340 22.25 -19.96 3.59
C VAL A 340 22.78 -18.67 4.20
N VAL A 341 23.51 -17.91 3.39
CA VAL A 341 23.96 -16.56 3.73
C VAL A 341 23.21 -15.58 2.84
N ALA A 342 22.26 -14.86 3.41
CA ALA A 342 21.63 -13.70 2.83
C ALA A 342 22.49 -12.45 3.07
N SER A 343 22.67 -11.64 2.04
CA SER A 343 23.40 -10.37 2.11
C SER A 343 22.91 -9.39 1.03
N ILE A 344 23.31 -8.12 1.15
CA ILE A 344 23.10 -7.14 0.08
C ILE A 344 24.18 -7.38 -0.98
N GLY A 345 23.78 -7.44 -2.24
CA GLY A 345 24.68 -7.62 -3.38
C GLY A 345 25.70 -6.49 -3.48
N ALA A 346 26.83 -6.77 -4.15
CA ALA A 346 27.89 -5.78 -4.32
C ALA A 346 27.46 -4.56 -5.15
N ASP A 347 26.36 -4.69 -5.89
CA ASP A 347 25.69 -3.62 -6.64
C ASP A 347 24.93 -2.62 -5.75
N GLY A 348 24.76 -2.92 -4.46
CA GLY A 348 23.96 -2.12 -3.53
C GLY A 348 22.47 -2.06 -3.90
N ARG A 349 21.95 -2.99 -4.70
CA ARG A 349 20.60 -2.94 -5.29
C ARG A 349 19.86 -4.27 -5.36
N SER A 350 20.58 -5.36 -5.17
CA SER A 350 20.01 -6.70 -5.06
C SER A 350 20.25 -7.29 -3.68
N LEU A 351 19.49 -8.33 -3.36
CA LEU A 351 19.82 -9.25 -2.28
C LEU A 351 20.39 -10.53 -2.88
N GLU A 352 21.45 -11.05 -2.27
CA GLU A 352 22.10 -12.30 -2.65
C GLU A 352 21.89 -13.34 -1.55
N LEU A 353 21.40 -14.52 -1.94
CA LEU A 353 21.29 -15.71 -1.11
C LEU A 353 22.30 -16.73 -1.61
N THR A 354 23.30 -17.04 -0.80
CA THR A 354 24.37 -17.99 -1.16
C THR A 354 24.31 -19.22 -0.27
N ALA A 355 24.38 -20.41 -0.88
CA ALA A 355 24.53 -21.65 -0.13
C ALA A 355 25.88 -21.65 0.61
N ALA A 356 25.86 -21.86 1.93
CA ALA A 356 27.06 -21.75 2.76
C ALA A 356 28.09 -22.87 2.51
N ALA A 357 27.63 -24.06 2.12
CA ALA A 357 28.49 -25.19 1.80
C ALA A 357 28.82 -25.24 0.30
N GLY A 358 30.12 -25.31 -0.03
CA GLY A 358 30.58 -25.39 -1.41
C GLY A 358 30.04 -26.61 -2.15
N GLY A 359 29.39 -26.38 -3.30
CA GLY A 359 28.79 -27.42 -4.14
C GLY A 359 27.29 -27.64 -3.94
N ASN A 360 26.69 -27.02 -2.91
CA ASN A 360 25.25 -27.02 -2.75
C ASN A 360 24.58 -25.98 -3.65
N THR A 361 23.34 -26.23 -4.02
CA THR A 361 22.46 -25.28 -4.70
C THR A 361 21.22 -25.02 -3.86
N LEU A 362 20.61 -23.87 -4.07
CA LEU A 362 19.34 -23.47 -3.49
C LEU A 362 18.24 -23.66 -4.52
N GLU A 363 17.04 -23.96 -4.05
CA GLU A 363 15.79 -23.84 -4.79
C GLU A 363 14.79 -23.11 -3.89
N ILE A 364 14.21 -22.03 -4.42
CA ILE A 364 13.23 -21.23 -3.70
C ILE A 364 11.83 -21.65 -4.13
N GLN A 365 10.99 -21.93 -3.15
CA GLN A 365 9.59 -22.28 -3.36
C GLN A 365 8.70 -21.28 -2.63
N GLU A 366 7.64 -20.81 -3.28
CA GLU A 366 6.68 -19.91 -2.66
C GLU A 366 5.97 -20.58 -1.47
N GLY A 367 5.52 -19.78 -0.51
CA GLY A 367 4.66 -20.24 0.58
C GLY A 367 3.32 -20.76 0.07
N THR A 368 2.56 -21.41 0.95
CA THR A 368 1.22 -21.92 0.59
C THR A 368 0.19 -20.81 0.38
N THR A 369 0.45 -19.61 0.92
CA THR A 369 -0.48 -18.47 0.92
C THR A 369 0.30 -17.17 0.82
N GLY A 370 0.63 -16.72 -0.40
CA GLY A 370 1.29 -15.43 -0.61
C GLY A 370 2.13 -15.38 -1.88
N THR A 371 2.76 -14.22 -2.10
CA THR A 371 3.68 -13.95 -3.21
C THR A 371 5.02 -13.41 -2.70
N THR A 372 5.40 -13.71 -1.46
CA THR A 372 6.61 -13.19 -0.80
C THR A 372 7.89 -13.38 -1.62
N ALA A 373 8.12 -14.59 -2.13
CA ALA A 373 9.32 -14.86 -2.93
C ALA A 373 9.21 -14.27 -4.34
N ALA A 374 8.00 -14.15 -4.90
CA ALA A 374 7.76 -13.45 -6.16
C ALA A 374 7.98 -11.93 -6.02
N ASP A 375 7.54 -11.32 -4.91
CA ASP A 375 7.78 -9.91 -4.60
C ASP A 375 9.28 -9.65 -4.40
N LEU A 376 10.04 -10.62 -3.89
CA LEU A 376 11.52 -10.54 -3.83
C LEU A 376 12.20 -10.94 -5.15
N ASN A 377 11.45 -11.28 -6.20
CA ASN A 377 11.97 -11.75 -7.50
C ASN A 377 12.93 -12.96 -7.37
N ILE A 378 12.63 -13.89 -6.47
CA ILE A 378 13.38 -15.14 -6.24
C ILE A 378 12.50 -16.39 -6.33
N ALA A 379 11.20 -16.27 -6.59
CA ALA A 379 10.31 -17.42 -6.73
C ALA A 379 10.80 -18.38 -7.83
N GLY A 380 10.95 -19.67 -7.48
CA GLY A 380 11.41 -20.71 -8.41
C GLY A 380 12.89 -20.62 -8.80
N ALA A 381 13.64 -19.66 -8.27
CA ALA A 381 15.06 -19.50 -8.57
C ALA A 381 15.86 -20.71 -8.07
N THR A 382 16.85 -21.13 -8.86
CA THR A 382 17.77 -22.22 -8.50
C THR A 382 19.22 -21.85 -8.78
N GLY A 383 20.14 -22.22 -7.88
CA GLY A 383 21.57 -21.93 -8.05
C GLY A 383 22.35 -21.91 -6.74
N ALA A 384 23.68 -21.91 -6.82
CA ALA A 384 24.54 -21.79 -5.63
C ALA A 384 24.44 -20.40 -4.98
N THR A 385 24.31 -19.36 -5.82
CA THR A 385 23.93 -18.01 -5.42
C THR A 385 22.70 -17.61 -6.22
N ILE A 386 21.69 -17.09 -5.52
CA ILE A 386 20.48 -16.53 -6.10
C ILE A 386 20.49 -15.03 -5.80
N SER A 387 20.38 -14.21 -6.85
CA SER A 387 20.19 -12.77 -6.71
C SER A 387 18.72 -12.44 -6.98
N THR A 388 18.17 -11.50 -6.23
CA THR A 388 16.84 -10.92 -6.50
C THR A 388 16.81 -10.11 -7.81
N GLY A 389 17.97 -9.84 -8.41
CA GLY A 389 18.09 -8.72 -9.34
C GLY A 389 17.75 -7.39 -8.64
N ARG A 390 17.52 -6.35 -9.43
CA ARG A 390 17.21 -5.03 -8.90
C ARG A 390 15.79 -5.00 -8.32
N ILE A 391 15.67 -4.63 -7.04
CA ILE A 391 14.40 -4.49 -6.29
C ILE A 391 14.15 -3.07 -5.77
N LEU A 392 14.99 -2.11 -6.19
CA LEU A 392 14.88 -0.69 -5.87
C LEU A 392 15.12 0.12 -7.15
N ALA A 393 14.17 0.97 -7.55
CA ALA A 393 14.33 1.83 -8.73
C ALA A 393 15.42 2.90 -8.57
N GLY A 394 15.72 3.55 -9.69
CA GLY A 394 16.46 4.80 -9.71
C GLY A 394 15.70 5.98 -9.12
N ILE A 395 16.40 7.11 -9.03
CA ILE A 395 15.78 8.36 -8.59
C ILE A 395 14.81 8.82 -9.68
N ASN A 396 13.58 9.14 -9.30
CA ASN A 396 12.49 9.53 -10.20
C ASN A 396 12.28 8.55 -11.34
N ASP A 397 12.12 7.28 -10.98
CA ASP A 397 12.09 6.18 -11.93
C ASP A 397 11.25 5.04 -11.39
N LYS A 398 10.90 4.12 -12.28
CA LYS A 398 10.18 2.88 -11.97
C LYS A 398 10.88 1.69 -12.58
N LEU A 399 10.86 0.56 -11.88
CA LEU A 399 11.36 -0.70 -12.40
C LEU A 399 10.47 -1.19 -13.53
N ALA A 400 11.07 -1.63 -14.63
CA ALA A 400 10.32 -2.20 -15.74
C ALA A 400 9.63 -3.52 -15.34
N SER A 401 10.06 -4.17 -14.26
CA SER A 401 9.41 -5.35 -13.68
C SER A 401 8.02 -5.07 -13.09
N ASN A 402 7.70 -3.81 -12.79
CA ASN A 402 6.40 -3.41 -12.25
C ASN A 402 5.40 -2.94 -13.32
N LEU A 403 5.79 -2.92 -14.59
CA LEU A 403 4.88 -2.62 -15.70
C LEU A 403 3.96 -3.81 -16.01
N ASN A 404 2.94 -3.59 -16.84
CA ASN A 404 1.97 -4.60 -17.26
C ASN A 404 1.33 -5.33 -16.04
N GLY A 405 0.90 -4.55 -15.06
CA GLY A 405 0.33 -5.03 -13.79
C GLY A 405 1.30 -5.86 -12.95
N GLY A 406 2.61 -5.67 -13.12
CA GLY A 406 3.66 -6.43 -12.43
C GLY A 406 4.08 -7.71 -13.13
N SER A 407 3.64 -7.93 -14.37
CA SER A 407 4.20 -8.98 -15.25
C SER A 407 5.59 -8.57 -15.78
N GLY A 408 5.85 -7.26 -15.81
CA GLY A 408 7.10 -6.66 -16.20
C GLY A 408 7.36 -6.64 -17.71
N VAL A 409 8.60 -6.32 -18.06
CA VAL A 409 9.12 -6.34 -19.43
C VAL A 409 10.11 -7.48 -19.58
N THR A 410 9.89 -8.32 -20.58
CA THR A 410 10.76 -9.46 -20.87
C THR A 410 12.10 -8.97 -21.40
N ALA A 411 13.19 -9.39 -20.76
CA ALA A 411 14.54 -9.09 -21.22
C ALA A 411 14.77 -9.61 -22.65
N GLY A 412 15.44 -8.81 -23.47
CA GLY A 412 15.52 -9.08 -24.89
C GLY A 412 16.14 -7.95 -25.70
N GLN A 413 15.91 -7.99 -27.00
CA GLN A 413 16.40 -6.99 -27.95
C GLN A 413 15.32 -6.73 -28.98
N PHE A 414 15.20 -5.47 -29.38
CA PHE A 414 14.34 -5.05 -30.47
C PHE A 414 15.11 -4.12 -31.42
N THR A 415 14.66 -4.08 -32.67
CA THR A 415 15.25 -3.25 -33.71
C THR A 415 14.31 -2.11 -34.05
N VAL A 416 14.83 -0.89 -34.06
CA VAL A 416 14.14 0.31 -34.53
C VAL A 416 14.66 0.64 -35.92
N THR A 417 13.80 0.52 -36.92
CA THR A 417 14.05 0.97 -38.29
C THR A 417 13.45 2.35 -38.47
N ARG A 418 14.31 3.34 -38.65
CA ARG A 418 13.94 4.74 -38.88
C ARG A 418 13.24 4.90 -40.22
N ARG A 419 12.53 6.02 -40.39
CA ARG A 419 11.86 6.41 -41.63
C ARG A 419 12.83 6.58 -42.80
N ASN A 420 14.08 6.98 -42.54
CA ASN A 420 15.12 7.04 -43.56
C ASN A 420 15.68 5.66 -44.00
N GLY A 421 15.18 4.56 -43.42
CA GLY A 421 15.56 3.18 -43.72
C GLY A 421 16.77 2.65 -42.96
N THR A 422 17.44 3.47 -42.15
CA THR A 422 18.51 2.99 -41.26
C THR A 422 17.92 2.35 -40.01
N ALA A 423 18.59 1.35 -39.44
CA ALA A 423 18.14 0.67 -38.24
C ALA A 423 19.20 0.64 -37.15
N PHE A 424 18.76 0.54 -35.89
CA PHE A 424 19.61 0.28 -34.74
C PHE A 424 18.90 -0.69 -33.79
N THR A 425 19.68 -1.39 -32.97
CA THR A 425 19.19 -2.37 -32.01
C THR A 425 19.31 -1.82 -30.60
N VAL A 426 18.28 -2.04 -29.79
CA VAL A 426 18.23 -1.70 -28.38
C VAL A 426 18.18 -3.00 -27.58
N THR A 427 18.92 -3.07 -26.50
CA THR A 427 18.91 -4.20 -25.56
C THR A 427 18.21 -3.77 -24.28
N VAL A 428 17.30 -4.61 -23.79
CA VAL A 428 16.62 -4.48 -22.50
C VAL A 428 17.05 -5.66 -21.63
N ASN A 429 17.64 -5.38 -20.48
CA ASN A 429 18.11 -6.38 -19.53
C ASN A 429 17.08 -6.62 -18.42
N ALA A 430 17.21 -7.76 -17.75
CA ALA A 430 16.43 -8.03 -16.56
C ALA A 430 16.81 -7.04 -15.44
N GLY A 431 15.82 -6.33 -14.89
CA GLY A 431 16.02 -5.33 -13.83
C GLY A 431 16.29 -3.92 -14.34
N ASP A 432 16.23 -3.67 -15.65
CA ASP A 432 16.25 -2.32 -16.19
C ASP A 432 15.02 -1.53 -15.69
N SER A 433 15.22 -0.23 -15.51
CA SER A 433 14.17 0.75 -15.21
C SER A 433 13.61 1.39 -16.48
N VAL A 434 12.46 2.05 -16.37
CA VAL A 434 11.84 2.77 -17.51
C VAL A 434 12.80 3.81 -18.07
N ARG A 435 13.47 4.60 -17.20
CA ARG A 435 14.41 5.62 -17.66
C ARG A 435 15.65 5.03 -18.30
N GLU A 436 16.20 3.92 -17.79
CA GLU A 436 17.32 3.25 -18.45
C GLU A 436 16.96 2.71 -19.84
N ILE A 437 15.73 2.20 -20.02
CA ILE A 437 15.23 1.77 -21.33
C ILE A 437 15.10 2.98 -22.28
N VAL A 438 14.52 4.09 -21.80
CA VAL A 438 14.42 5.34 -22.58
C VAL A 438 15.81 5.87 -22.96
N ASP A 439 16.75 5.89 -22.02
CA ASP A 439 18.13 6.32 -22.23
C ASP A 439 18.87 5.38 -23.20
N ALA A 440 18.61 4.07 -23.15
CA ALA A 440 19.16 3.10 -24.09
C ALA A 440 18.68 3.35 -25.52
N ILE A 441 17.39 3.67 -25.71
CA ILE A 441 16.84 4.05 -27.02
C ILE A 441 17.49 5.33 -27.53
N ASN A 442 17.53 6.38 -26.69
CA ASN A 442 18.09 7.69 -27.04
C ASN A 442 19.59 7.61 -27.38
N THR A 443 20.34 6.80 -26.63
CA THR A 443 21.77 6.59 -26.85
C THR A 443 22.02 5.82 -28.15
N ALA A 444 21.24 4.76 -28.41
CA ALA A 444 21.41 3.94 -29.60
C ALA A 444 20.97 4.67 -30.89
N SER A 445 20.06 5.65 -30.78
CA SER A 445 19.57 6.41 -31.93
C SER A 445 20.57 7.43 -32.46
N GLY A 446 21.48 7.94 -31.63
CA GLY A 446 22.39 9.04 -31.97
C GLY A 446 21.71 10.39 -32.16
N GLY A 447 20.47 10.56 -31.67
CA GLY A 447 19.69 11.80 -31.70
C GLY A 447 18.60 11.87 -32.78
N ASP A 448 18.57 10.93 -33.73
CA ASP A 448 17.54 10.89 -34.78
C ASP A 448 16.17 10.46 -34.27
N VAL A 449 16.15 9.57 -33.28
CA VAL A 449 14.95 9.08 -32.60
C VAL A 449 15.03 9.50 -31.14
N THR A 450 13.96 10.12 -30.64
CA THR A 450 13.83 10.53 -29.24
C THR A 450 12.75 9.69 -28.57
N ALA A 451 13.09 8.99 -27.50
CA ALA A 451 12.17 8.39 -26.56
C ALA A 451 12.00 9.30 -25.34
N SER A 452 10.77 9.45 -24.88
CA SER A 452 10.42 10.17 -23.64
C SER A 452 9.16 9.56 -23.04
N LEU A 453 8.85 9.89 -21.79
CA LEU A 453 7.52 9.58 -21.26
C LEU A 453 6.44 10.34 -22.06
N ASN A 454 5.26 9.73 -22.17
CA ASN A 454 4.11 10.36 -22.82
C ASN A 454 3.57 11.55 -21.99
N GLN A 455 2.62 12.30 -22.53
CA GLN A 455 2.09 13.49 -21.84
C GLN A 455 1.41 13.15 -20.50
N ALA A 456 0.80 11.96 -20.40
CA ALA A 456 0.16 11.48 -19.18
C ALA A 456 1.17 11.00 -18.12
N GLY A 457 2.41 10.71 -18.52
CA GLY A 457 3.49 10.22 -17.65
C GLY A 457 3.36 8.74 -17.27
N ASN A 458 2.45 7.99 -17.88
CA ASN A 458 2.18 6.57 -17.61
C ASN A 458 2.66 5.65 -18.75
N GLY A 459 3.18 6.23 -19.84
CA GLY A 459 3.70 5.50 -21.00
C GLY A 459 4.94 6.12 -21.60
N ILE A 460 5.40 5.56 -22.72
CA ILE A 460 6.56 5.99 -23.49
C ILE A 460 6.10 6.43 -24.89
N THR A 461 6.57 7.58 -25.33
CA THR A 461 6.45 8.05 -26.71
C THR A 461 7.81 8.01 -27.40
N ILE A 462 7.84 7.48 -28.62
CA ILE A 462 9.01 7.45 -29.49
C ILE A 462 8.72 8.33 -30.71
N VAL A 463 9.61 9.28 -30.96
CA VAL A 463 9.52 10.23 -32.08
C VAL A 463 10.75 10.07 -32.97
N ASP A 464 10.53 9.65 -34.21
CA ASP A 464 11.55 9.64 -35.27
C ASP A 464 11.50 10.96 -36.04
N SER A 465 12.57 11.76 -35.93
CA SER A 465 12.71 13.05 -36.60
C SER A 465 13.20 12.95 -38.05
N THR A 466 13.54 11.75 -38.52
CA THR A 466 13.99 11.52 -39.88
C THR A 466 12.82 11.52 -40.87
N THR A 467 13.12 11.87 -42.12
CA THR A 467 12.12 11.85 -43.19
C THR A 467 12.28 10.61 -44.05
N GLY A 468 11.16 10.06 -44.51
CA GLY A 468 11.15 8.88 -45.38
C GLY A 468 9.90 8.05 -45.13
N GLY A 469 9.98 6.73 -45.36
CA GLY A 469 8.89 5.77 -45.21
C GLY A 469 8.32 5.68 -43.79
N ASN A 470 8.21 4.47 -43.25
CA ASN A 470 7.57 4.25 -41.96
C ASN A 470 8.60 3.93 -40.87
N LEU A 471 8.32 4.35 -39.65
CA LEU A 471 9.02 3.90 -38.45
C LEU A 471 8.56 2.47 -38.13
N VAL A 472 9.49 1.52 -38.01
CA VAL A 472 9.18 0.11 -37.68
C VAL A 472 9.94 -0.27 -36.42
N ILE A 473 9.25 -0.83 -35.44
CA ILE A 473 9.84 -1.31 -34.18
C ILE A 473 9.44 -2.77 -34.02
N ALA A 474 10.41 -3.67 -34.01
CA ALA A 474 10.17 -5.11 -33.98
C ALA A 474 11.12 -5.84 -33.05
N ASP A 475 10.57 -6.75 -32.25
CA ASP A 475 11.34 -7.64 -31.39
C ASP A 475 12.23 -8.59 -32.19
N THR A 476 13.46 -8.77 -31.72
CA THR A 476 14.46 -9.68 -32.29
C THR A 476 14.68 -10.87 -31.37
N THR A 477 14.77 -10.63 -30.05
CA THR A 477 14.83 -11.68 -29.02
C THR A 477 13.94 -11.29 -27.84
N GLY A 478 13.18 -12.22 -27.28
CA GLY A 478 12.17 -11.88 -26.26
C GLY A 478 11.00 -11.08 -26.85
N THR A 479 10.29 -10.35 -25.99
CA THR A 479 9.15 -9.49 -26.35
C THR A 479 9.23 -8.05 -25.79
N PRO A 480 10.41 -7.43 -25.56
CA PRO A 480 10.48 -6.14 -24.88
C PRO A 480 9.69 -5.02 -25.58
N ALA A 481 9.69 -4.94 -26.92
CA ALA A 481 8.94 -3.89 -27.63
C ALA A 481 7.43 -4.11 -27.56
N ALA A 482 6.97 -5.37 -27.58
CA ALA A 482 5.57 -5.70 -27.38
C ALA A 482 5.12 -5.42 -25.94
N ASP A 483 5.93 -5.81 -24.94
CA ASP A 483 5.65 -5.59 -23.51
C ASP A 483 5.68 -4.09 -23.15
N LEU A 484 6.44 -3.27 -23.89
CA LEU A 484 6.45 -1.81 -23.77
C LEU A 484 5.37 -1.11 -24.62
N GLY A 485 4.50 -1.84 -25.32
CA GLY A 485 3.46 -1.25 -26.18
C GLY A 485 3.98 -0.44 -27.38
N ILE A 486 5.29 -0.49 -27.67
CA ILE A 486 5.93 0.31 -28.74
C ILE A 486 6.16 -0.47 -30.04
N ALA A 487 5.86 -1.76 -30.07
CA ALA A 487 5.99 -2.57 -31.29
C ALA A 487 5.06 -2.04 -32.40
N THR A 488 5.62 -1.73 -33.56
CA THR A 488 4.86 -1.25 -34.72
C THR A 488 5.39 -1.85 -36.02
N ALA A 489 4.47 -2.32 -36.87
CA ALA A 489 4.78 -2.82 -38.21
C ALA A 489 5.01 -1.70 -39.24
N GLY A 490 4.85 -0.44 -38.85
CA GLY A 490 5.09 0.71 -39.71
C GLY A 490 4.18 1.89 -39.37
N ASP A 491 4.72 2.87 -38.66
CA ASP A 491 4.07 4.15 -38.40
C ASP A 491 4.49 5.22 -39.42
N ALA A 492 3.52 5.87 -40.07
CA ALA A 492 3.77 6.85 -41.13
C ALA A 492 4.02 8.27 -40.59
N ASP A 493 3.62 8.55 -39.36
CA ASP A 493 3.79 9.85 -38.72
C ASP A 493 5.15 9.98 -38.03
N GLY A 494 5.85 8.85 -37.83
CA GLY A 494 7.11 8.77 -37.09
C GLY A 494 6.91 8.89 -35.59
N VAL A 495 5.69 8.65 -35.08
CA VAL A 495 5.34 8.80 -33.67
C VAL A 495 4.64 7.54 -33.20
N VAL A 496 5.21 6.88 -32.21
CA VAL A 496 4.60 5.73 -31.52
C VAL A 496 4.40 6.10 -30.07
N ASP A 497 3.17 5.97 -29.57
CA ASP A 497 2.83 6.11 -28.15
C ASP A 497 2.42 4.74 -27.64
N SER A 498 3.01 4.30 -26.51
CA SER A 498 2.67 3.03 -25.89
C SER A 498 1.25 2.99 -25.34
N GLY A 499 0.63 4.15 -25.13
CA GLY A 499 -0.54 4.26 -24.25
C GLY A 499 -0.11 4.08 -22.79
N ASP A 500 -1.01 3.60 -21.95
CA ASP A 500 -0.68 3.26 -20.57
C ASP A 500 0.13 1.95 -20.51
N LEU A 501 1.15 1.91 -19.66
CA LEU A 501 1.99 0.72 -19.43
C LEU A 501 1.55 -0.06 -18.19
N GLU A 502 0.44 0.34 -17.56
CA GLU A 502 -0.20 -0.33 -16.42
C GLU A 502 0.79 -0.58 -15.30
N PHE A 503 1.35 0.51 -14.79
CA PHE A 503 2.27 0.45 -13.65
C PHE A 503 1.57 -0.08 -12.42
N ARG A 504 2.06 -1.19 -11.88
CA ARG A 504 1.53 -1.78 -10.64
C ARG A 504 1.88 -0.92 -9.43
N TYR A 505 0.88 -0.23 -8.90
CA TYR A 505 0.99 0.51 -7.64
C TYR A 505 0.20 -0.12 -6.47
N ILE A 506 -0.52 -1.22 -6.71
CA ILE A 506 -1.13 -2.04 -5.66
C ILE A 506 -0.49 -3.44 -5.64
N SER A 507 -0.13 -3.87 -4.44
CA SER A 507 0.42 -5.19 -4.17
C SER A 507 -0.25 -5.82 -2.95
N GLY A 508 0.13 -7.06 -2.64
CA GLY A 508 -0.28 -7.69 -1.38
C GLY A 508 0.22 -6.93 -0.13
N ALA A 509 1.34 -6.22 -0.21
CA ALA A 509 1.91 -5.47 0.91
C ALA A 509 1.29 -4.08 1.11
N THR A 510 0.52 -3.59 0.12
CA THR A 510 -0.14 -2.28 0.21
C THR A 510 -1.05 -2.23 1.42
N LEU A 511 -0.87 -1.19 2.26
CA LEU A 511 -1.70 -0.97 3.43
C LEU A 511 -3.11 -0.55 3.03
N LEU A 512 -4.10 -1.10 3.72
CA LEU A 512 -5.51 -0.75 3.54
C LEU A 512 -5.83 0.70 3.84
N ASP A 513 -5.02 1.34 4.70
CA ASP A 513 -5.12 2.76 5.04
C ASP A 513 -4.56 3.68 3.94
N ASP A 514 -3.62 3.18 3.11
CA ASP A 514 -3.00 3.95 2.01
C ASP A 514 -3.83 3.96 0.72
N LEU A 515 -4.85 3.09 0.65
CA LEU A 515 -5.81 3.05 -0.45
C LEU A 515 -6.68 4.31 -0.48
N ASN A 516 -7.24 4.61 -1.65
CA ASN A 516 -8.12 5.79 -1.87
C ASN A 516 -7.45 7.12 -1.50
N GLY A 517 -6.16 7.26 -1.83
CA GLY A 517 -5.38 8.48 -1.53
C GLY A 517 -5.16 8.70 -0.02
N GLY A 518 -5.06 7.63 0.76
CA GLY A 518 -4.88 7.70 2.21
C GLY A 518 -6.19 7.83 3.01
N ALA A 519 -7.35 7.79 2.35
CA ALA A 519 -8.64 7.72 3.05
C ALA A 519 -8.90 6.33 3.65
N GLY A 520 -8.20 5.33 3.15
CA GLY A 520 -8.32 3.93 3.51
C GLY A 520 -9.64 3.29 3.09
N VAL A 521 -9.83 2.02 3.45
CA VAL A 521 -11.08 1.28 3.22
C VAL A 521 -11.95 1.21 4.48
N GLY A 522 -11.35 1.30 5.66
CA GLY A 522 -12.04 1.16 6.95
C GLY A 522 -12.40 -0.29 7.30
N THR A 523 -13.22 -0.48 8.32
CA THR A 523 -13.67 -1.81 8.78
C THR A 523 -15.14 -2.05 8.43
N GLY A 524 -15.53 -3.30 8.19
CA GLY A 524 -16.89 -3.63 7.81
C GLY A 524 -17.11 -5.12 7.53
N GLU A 525 -18.30 -5.45 7.02
CA GLU A 525 -18.64 -6.80 6.56
C GLU A 525 -19.04 -6.73 5.09
N ILE A 526 -18.44 -7.58 4.27
CA ILE A 526 -18.78 -7.77 2.86
C ILE A 526 -19.45 -9.13 2.69
N THR A 527 -20.43 -9.22 1.79
CA THR A 527 -21.07 -10.50 1.43
C THR A 527 -20.76 -10.80 -0.03
N ILE A 528 -20.18 -11.97 -0.28
CA ILE A 528 -19.91 -12.49 -1.62
C ILE A 528 -20.92 -13.60 -1.90
N VAL A 529 -21.57 -13.53 -3.05
CA VAL A 529 -22.49 -14.54 -3.58
C VAL A 529 -21.85 -15.14 -4.82
N ASP A 530 -21.63 -16.45 -4.82
CA ASP A 530 -21.08 -17.17 -5.98
C ASP A 530 -22.15 -17.44 -7.06
N SER A 531 -21.71 -17.96 -8.19
CA SER A 531 -22.54 -18.34 -9.34
C SER A 531 -23.53 -19.47 -9.07
N LYS A 532 -23.38 -20.19 -7.96
CA LYS A 532 -24.31 -21.22 -7.47
C LYS A 532 -25.32 -20.65 -6.46
N GLY A 533 -25.22 -19.36 -6.14
CA GLY A 533 -26.08 -18.68 -5.16
C GLY A 533 -25.67 -18.93 -3.71
N VAL A 534 -24.50 -19.53 -3.46
CA VAL A 534 -23.94 -19.68 -2.11
C VAL A 534 -23.37 -18.33 -1.69
N SER A 535 -23.78 -17.86 -0.52
CA SER A 535 -23.29 -16.60 0.04
C SER A 535 -22.39 -16.84 1.24
N GLN A 536 -21.34 -16.03 1.37
CA GLN A 536 -20.52 -15.94 2.58
C GLN A 536 -20.32 -14.48 2.95
N THR A 537 -20.40 -14.19 4.25
CA THR A 537 -20.04 -12.89 4.81
C THR A 537 -18.60 -12.95 5.32
N ILE A 538 -17.78 -11.99 4.91
CA ILE A 538 -16.39 -11.82 5.30
C ILE A 538 -16.29 -10.54 6.12
N SER A 539 -15.62 -10.62 7.27
CA SER A 539 -15.45 -9.48 8.18
C SER A 539 -14.03 -8.91 8.06
N ILE A 540 -13.96 -7.63 7.69
CA ILE A 540 -12.73 -6.84 7.64
C ILE A 540 -12.66 -6.00 8.91
N THR A 541 -11.67 -6.28 9.75
CA THR A 541 -11.51 -5.70 11.08
C THR A 541 -10.28 -4.80 11.12
N SER A 542 -10.01 -4.21 12.29
CA SER A 542 -8.79 -3.43 12.51
C SER A 542 -7.52 -4.28 12.57
N GLU A 543 -7.64 -5.62 12.57
CA GLU A 543 -6.49 -6.52 12.53
C GLU A 543 -5.95 -6.63 11.10
N ASP A 544 -6.82 -6.62 10.09
CA ASP A 544 -6.42 -6.62 8.68
C ASP A 544 -5.70 -5.31 8.33
N LYS A 545 -4.43 -5.42 7.92
CA LYS A 545 -3.60 -4.24 7.61
C LYS A 545 -3.35 -4.08 6.13
N THR A 546 -3.27 -5.18 5.40
CA THR A 546 -2.79 -5.20 4.03
C THR A 546 -3.83 -5.73 3.05
N VAL A 547 -3.64 -5.45 1.77
CA VAL A 547 -4.43 -6.06 0.68
C VAL A 547 -4.29 -7.58 0.69
N ALA A 548 -3.12 -8.13 1.03
CA ALA A 548 -2.92 -9.57 1.17
C ALA A 548 -3.82 -10.18 2.26
N ASP A 549 -4.10 -9.46 3.35
CA ASP A 549 -5.01 -9.94 4.41
C ASP A 549 -6.45 -10.06 3.89
N VAL A 550 -6.90 -9.07 3.11
CA VAL A 550 -8.22 -9.10 2.47
C VAL A 550 -8.30 -10.25 1.47
N ILE A 551 -7.31 -10.39 0.59
CA ILE A 551 -7.24 -11.48 -0.40
C ILE A 551 -7.27 -12.84 0.31
N ARG A 552 -6.45 -13.02 1.36
CA ARG A 552 -6.40 -14.26 2.14
C ARG A 552 -7.73 -14.56 2.82
N LYS A 553 -8.43 -13.54 3.34
CA LYS A 553 -9.76 -13.71 3.94
C LYS A 553 -10.82 -14.10 2.91
N ILE A 554 -10.78 -13.53 1.71
CA ILE A 554 -11.68 -13.92 0.62
C ILE A 554 -11.41 -15.36 0.20
N ASN A 555 -10.14 -15.71 -0.06
CA ASN A 555 -9.74 -17.05 -0.51
C ASN A 555 -9.89 -18.12 0.57
N GLY A 556 -9.81 -17.74 1.84
CA GLY A 556 -10.05 -18.61 2.99
C GLY A 556 -11.52 -18.78 3.33
N ALA A 557 -12.44 -18.05 2.69
CA ALA A 557 -13.87 -18.23 2.90
C ALA A 557 -14.31 -19.62 2.38
N ALA A 558 -15.35 -20.19 2.98
CA ALA A 558 -15.88 -21.50 2.60
C ALA A 558 -16.67 -21.48 1.27
N LEU A 559 -16.31 -20.61 0.33
CA LEU A 559 -16.83 -20.56 -1.04
C LEU A 559 -15.89 -21.36 -1.95
N VAL A 560 -16.40 -22.44 -2.52
CA VAL A 560 -15.61 -23.29 -3.43
C VAL A 560 -15.59 -22.63 -4.81
N GLY A 561 -14.41 -22.25 -5.29
CA GLY A 561 -14.21 -21.70 -6.63
C GLY A 561 -14.09 -20.17 -6.68
N ILE A 562 -14.20 -19.48 -5.55
CA ILE A 562 -13.86 -18.06 -5.47
C ILE A 562 -12.36 -17.89 -5.29
N ASN A 563 -11.76 -17.05 -6.11
CA ASN A 563 -10.37 -16.65 -6.01
C ASN A 563 -10.27 -15.13 -6.12
N ALA A 564 -9.57 -14.51 -5.18
CA ALA A 564 -9.22 -13.11 -5.17
C ALA A 564 -7.72 -12.97 -5.38
N ARG A 565 -7.33 -11.98 -6.17
CA ARG A 565 -5.94 -11.64 -6.46
C ARG A 565 -5.82 -10.16 -6.79
N ILE A 566 -4.59 -9.66 -6.90
CA ILE A 566 -4.36 -8.38 -7.58
C ILE A 566 -4.78 -8.53 -9.05
N ASN A 567 -5.46 -7.53 -9.60
CA ASN A 567 -5.93 -7.54 -10.99
C ASN A 567 -4.77 -7.44 -11.99
N ASP A 568 -5.07 -7.64 -13.28
CA ASP A 568 -4.04 -7.74 -14.34
C ASP A 568 -3.39 -6.40 -14.69
N THR A 569 -3.99 -5.28 -14.31
CA THR A 569 -3.46 -3.92 -14.41
C THR A 569 -2.64 -3.50 -13.19
N GLY A 570 -2.69 -4.28 -12.09
CA GLY A 570 -1.88 -4.00 -10.89
C GLY A 570 -2.38 -2.80 -10.04
N ASP A 571 -3.63 -2.40 -10.23
CA ASP A 571 -4.23 -1.19 -9.66
C ASP A 571 -5.48 -1.49 -8.80
N GLY A 572 -5.83 -2.75 -8.61
CA GLY A 572 -7.03 -3.18 -7.91
C GLY A 572 -7.01 -4.63 -7.45
N ILE A 573 -8.14 -5.06 -6.88
CA ILE A 573 -8.39 -6.46 -6.53
C ILE A 573 -9.37 -7.04 -7.55
N LEU A 574 -9.02 -8.17 -8.14
CA LEU A 574 -9.91 -8.98 -8.97
C LEU A 574 -10.46 -10.13 -8.15
N VAL A 575 -11.79 -10.32 -8.19
CA VAL A 575 -12.47 -11.47 -7.61
C VAL A 575 -13.11 -12.27 -8.73
N GLU A 576 -12.62 -13.49 -8.93
CA GLU A 576 -13.10 -14.42 -9.95
C GLU A 576 -13.88 -15.58 -9.31
N ASP A 577 -14.92 -16.01 -10.02
CA ASP A 577 -15.66 -17.21 -9.68
C ASP A 577 -15.49 -18.30 -10.75
N THR A 578 -14.83 -19.38 -10.33
CA THR A 578 -14.58 -20.59 -11.12
C THR A 578 -15.50 -21.76 -10.75
N ALA A 579 -16.49 -21.55 -9.87
CA ALA A 579 -17.39 -22.59 -9.38
C ALA A 579 -18.28 -23.19 -10.50
N GLY A 580 -18.45 -22.49 -11.63
CA GLY A 580 -19.17 -22.96 -12.81
C GLY A 580 -20.70 -22.95 -12.68
N GLY A 581 -21.27 -22.03 -11.90
CA GLY A 581 -22.71 -21.80 -11.82
C GLY A 581 -23.23 -20.88 -12.93
N GLY A 582 -24.55 -20.63 -12.94
CA GLY A 582 -25.21 -19.81 -13.97
C GLY A 582 -25.58 -18.38 -13.53
N LEU A 583 -25.28 -18.01 -12.29
CA LEU A 583 -25.48 -16.65 -11.77
C LEU A 583 -24.18 -15.85 -11.86
N ALA A 584 -24.30 -14.53 -11.94
CA ALA A 584 -23.15 -13.65 -11.78
C ALA A 584 -22.67 -13.65 -10.32
N ILE A 585 -21.35 -13.58 -10.13
CA ILE A 585 -20.78 -13.29 -8.82
C ILE A 585 -21.26 -11.90 -8.40
N ARG A 586 -21.65 -11.76 -7.13
CA ARG A 586 -22.11 -10.49 -6.57
C ARG A 586 -21.43 -10.21 -5.24
N VAL A 587 -20.97 -8.99 -5.06
CA VAL A 587 -20.31 -8.53 -3.83
C VAL A 587 -21.04 -7.29 -3.31
N GLU A 588 -21.47 -7.34 -2.05
CA GLU A 588 -22.24 -6.28 -1.41
C GLU A 588 -21.66 -5.92 -0.03
N ASP A 589 -21.68 -4.63 0.31
CA ASP A 589 -21.42 -4.17 1.67
C ASP A 589 -22.62 -4.46 2.58
N LYS A 590 -22.41 -5.24 3.63
CA LYS A 590 -23.41 -5.49 4.68
C LYS A 590 -23.30 -4.49 5.81
N THR A 591 -22.08 -4.15 6.22
CA THR A 591 -21.80 -3.06 7.15
C THR A 591 -20.55 -2.30 6.70
N GLY A 592 -20.53 -0.98 6.88
CA GLY A 592 -19.46 -0.15 6.33
C GLY A 592 -19.62 0.07 4.83
N ALA A 593 -18.51 0.40 4.16
CA ALA A 593 -18.42 0.63 2.72
C ALA A 593 -17.10 0.06 2.17
N VAL A 594 -16.69 -1.10 2.68
CA VAL A 594 -15.37 -1.68 2.41
C VAL A 594 -15.31 -2.20 0.98
N ALA A 595 -16.33 -2.93 0.50
CA ALA A 595 -16.38 -3.40 -0.88
C ALA A 595 -16.41 -2.23 -1.87
N GLN A 596 -17.19 -1.18 -1.59
CA GLN A 596 -17.20 0.04 -2.43
C GLN A 596 -15.82 0.72 -2.48
N ARG A 597 -15.15 0.84 -1.33
CA ARG A 597 -13.81 1.48 -1.24
C ARG A 597 -12.68 0.61 -1.78
N LEU A 598 -12.88 -0.69 -1.90
CA LEU A 598 -11.98 -1.60 -2.59
C LEU A 598 -12.29 -1.69 -4.10
N GLY A 599 -13.33 -1.01 -4.59
CA GLY A 599 -13.76 -1.07 -5.98
C GLY A 599 -14.48 -2.36 -6.37
N ILE A 600 -14.62 -3.32 -5.46
CA ILE A 600 -15.17 -4.66 -5.75
C ILE A 600 -16.67 -4.80 -5.47
N ALA A 601 -17.39 -3.73 -5.10
CA ALA A 601 -18.84 -3.79 -4.91
C ALA A 601 -19.56 -3.81 -6.26
N GLY A 602 -20.42 -4.80 -6.49
CA GLY A 602 -21.17 -4.92 -7.74
C GLY A 602 -21.53 -6.36 -8.09
N GLU A 603 -22.03 -6.54 -9.31
CA GLU A 603 -22.33 -7.82 -9.92
C GLU A 603 -21.49 -7.93 -11.21
N ALA A 604 -20.98 -9.12 -11.52
CA ALA A 604 -20.16 -9.32 -12.71
C ALA A 604 -20.92 -8.95 -14.00
N ALA A 605 -20.22 -8.24 -14.90
CA ALA A 605 -20.81 -7.70 -16.12
C ALA A 605 -21.12 -8.78 -17.18
N ASP A 606 -20.28 -9.82 -17.29
CA ASP A 606 -20.45 -10.92 -18.26
C ASP A 606 -20.24 -12.30 -17.61
N PRO A 607 -21.24 -12.81 -16.87
CA PRO A 607 -21.12 -14.10 -16.19
C PRO A 607 -21.06 -15.31 -17.14
N ALA A 608 -21.31 -15.13 -18.45
CA ALA A 608 -21.30 -16.21 -19.42
C ALA A 608 -19.89 -16.51 -19.96
N THR A 609 -19.03 -15.48 -20.06
CA THR A 609 -17.66 -15.63 -20.57
C THR A 609 -16.61 -15.48 -19.48
N SER A 610 -16.81 -14.55 -18.53
CA SER A 610 -15.87 -14.25 -17.45
C SER A 610 -16.62 -13.75 -16.22
N ASN A 611 -16.86 -14.65 -15.27
CA ASN A 611 -17.57 -14.31 -14.04
C ASN A 611 -16.64 -13.66 -13.02
N VAL A 612 -16.26 -12.41 -13.29
CA VAL A 612 -15.27 -11.65 -12.52
C VAL A 612 -15.79 -10.27 -12.13
N ILE A 613 -15.30 -9.77 -11.00
CA ILE A 613 -15.42 -8.37 -10.59
C ILE A 613 -14.01 -7.79 -10.51
N ASP A 614 -13.75 -6.77 -11.30
CA ASP A 614 -12.49 -6.04 -11.29
C ASP A 614 -12.64 -4.73 -10.49
N GLY A 615 -11.90 -4.65 -9.38
CA GLY A 615 -11.81 -3.49 -8.51
C GLY A 615 -10.77 -2.45 -8.93
N SER A 616 -10.41 -2.38 -10.22
CA SER A 616 -9.50 -1.38 -10.78
C SER A 616 -9.82 0.04 -10.27
N MET A 617 -8.77 0.76 -9.88
CA MET A 617 -8.83 2.16 -9.48
C MET A 617 -8.84 3.11 -10.68
N GLU A 618 -8.36 2.64 -11.83
CA GLU A 618 -8.61 3.26 -13.11
C GLU A 618 -10.13 3.34 -13.39
N LYS A 619 -10.56 4.47 -13.94
CA LYS A 619 -11.92 4.66 -14.42
C LYS A 619 -11.88 5.09 -15.87
N VAL A 620 -12.37 4.22 -16.73
CA VAL A 620 -12.52 4.49 -18.15
C VAL A 620 -13.97 4.90 -18.42
N VAL A 621 -14.14 6.08 -19.00
CA VAL A 621 -15.42 6.53 -19.55
C VAL A 621 -15.29 6.49 -21.06
N THR A 622 -16.08 5.65 -21.72
CA THR A 622 -16.09 5.52 -23.18
C THR A 622 -17.20 6.38 -23.78
N PHE A 623 -16.97 6.88 -24.99
CA PHE A 623 -17.92 7.69 -25.75
C PHE A 623 -18.04 7.14 -27.17
N ASP A 624 -19.22 7.29 -27.76
CA ASP A 624 -19.33 7.14 -29.20
C ASP A 624 -18.75 8.37 -29.89
N ALA A 625 -18.10 8.19 -31.04
CA ALA A 625 -17.48 9.30 -31.78
C ALA A 625 -18.49 10.41 -32.19
N THR A 626 -19.79 10.10 -32.16
CA THR A 626 -20.89 11.03 -32.44
C THR A 626 -21.53 11.64 -31.20
N ASP A 627 -21.12 11.25 -29.99
CA ASP A 627 -21.71 11.78 -28.77
C ASP A 627 -21.39 13.27 -28.62
N THR A 628 -22.46 14.03 -28.41
CA THR A 628 -22.39 15.47 -28.14
C THR A 628 -22.19 15.72 -26.67
N LEU A 629 -21.72 16.92 -26.30
CA LEU A 629 -21.53 17.29 -24.89
C LEU A 629 -22.80 17.15 -24.03
N LYS A 630 -23.99 17.22 -24.63
CA LYS A 630 -25.26 17.05 -23.91
C LYS A 630 -25.61 15.58 -23.64
N GLN A 631 -25.03 14.66 -24.39
CA GLN A 631 -25.24 13.21 -24.23
C GLN A 631 -24.26 12.59 -23.24
N VAL A 632 -23.05 13.16 -23.17
CA VAL A 632 -22.00 12.87 -22.18
C VAL A 632 -22.31 13.59 -20.86
#